data_AF-A0A210VR74-F1
#
_entry.id   AF-A0A210VR74-F1
#
_cell.length_a   1.000
_cell.length_b   1.000
_cell.length_c   1.000
_cell.angle_alpha   90.00
_cell.angle_beta   90.00
_cell.angle_gamma   90.00
#
_symmetry.space_group_name_H-M   'P 1'
#
loop_
_entity.id
_entity.type
_entity.pdbx_description
1 polymer ?
#
loop_
_entity_poly.entity_id
_entity_poly.type
_entity_poly.pdbx_seq_one_letter_code
_entity_poly.pdbx_strand_id
1 'polypeptide(L)'
;MKLQSASENGLPLSMPVFRDADQYIELTRPDGQRTQLTASALETLLSPALICMPGRPSVLVPIQRDYAEHLLGHLEQMQLLPRAKALLYQRRHYLSSPRTLKSFQRGSLMFFYESMRHKGLKAVVAMARVTNAYLSAQGLVDKGDLDRSALEANDLAAIGKSDIKTVVAFSNLQNLPKPVPLESLKRFGCGEPTQLLASRSLTSEQIANILLEGFPNERRPQLLDLS
;
A
#
# COMPACT_ATOMS: atom_id res chain seq x y z
N MET A 1 6.09 14.39 13.88
CA MET A 1 6.67 14.75 15.19
C MET A 1 6.15 13.89 16.38
N LYS A 2 5.39 12.79 16.17
CA LYS A 2 4.88 11.94 17.28
C LYS A 2 5.69 10.67 17.59
N LEU A 3 6.71 10.33 16.79
CA LEU A 3 7.58 9.17 17.06
C LEU A 3 8.71 9.46 18.06
N GLN A 4 9.16 10.71 18.17
CA GLN A 4 10.22 11.12 19.10
C GLN A 4 9.81 10.98 20.58
N SER A 5 8.50 11.03 20.89
CA SER A 5 8.02 10.91 22.27
C SER A 5 7.84 9.46 22.75
N ALA A 6 7.85 8.48 21.83
CA ALA A 6 7.64 7.07 22.16
C ALA A 6 8.91 6.21 21.98
N SER A 7 9.90 6.75 21.29
CA SER A 7 11.17 6.11 21.01
C SER A 7 12.21 7.22 21.03
N GLU A 8 13.15 7.17 21.98
CA GLU A 8 14.33 8.06 22.00
C GLU A 8 15.22 7.91 20.74
N ASN A 9 14.80 7.08 19.76
CA ASN A 9 15.38 7.11 18.42
C ASN A 9 14.88 8.32 17.61
N GLY A 10 15.81 9.17 17.20
CA GLY A 10 15.57 10.29 16.29
C GLY A 10 15.53 9.83 14.83
N LEU A 11 14.39 10.00 14.16
CA LEU A 11 14.33 10.07 12.70
C LEU A 11 15.01 11.37 12.22
N PRO A 12 15.55 11.42 10.99
CA PRO A 12 16.18 12.63 10.48
C PRO A 12 15.16 13.78 10.39
N LEU A 13 15.63 15.01 10.61
CA LEU A 13 14.79 16.23 10.59
C LEU A 13 14.11 16.44 9.23
N SER A 14 14.78 16.03 8.15
CA SER A 14 14.24 15.98 6.80
C SER A 14 14.46 14.58 6.22
N MET A 15 13.41 13.99 5.67
CA MET A 15 13.53 12.69 5.01
C MET A 15 14.25 12.86 3.66
N PRO A 16 15.20 11.98 3.32
CA PRO A 16 15.87 12.02 2.03
C PRO A 16 14.89 11.70 0.90
N VAL A 17 15.21 12.18 -0.31
CA VAL A 17 14.49 11.79 -1.53
C VAL A 17 14.65 10.29 -1.75
N PHE A 18 13.55 9.61 -2.05
CA PHE A 18 13.55 8.17 -2.30
C PHE A 18 14.27 7.84 -3.61
N ARG A 19 15.28 6.97 -3.52
CA ARG A 19 15.96 6.34 -4.65
C ARG A 19 15.52 4.90 -4.84
N ASP A 20 15.59 4.12 -3.77
CA ASP A 20 15.21 2.70 -3.76
C ASP A 20 14.95 2.21 -2.33
N ALA A 21 14.52 0.96 -2.19
CA ALA A 21 14.16 0.35 -0.90
C ALA A 21 15.37 0.05 0.00
N ASP A 22 16.55 -0.08 -0.57
CA ASP A 22 17.78 -0.46 0.10
C ASP A 22 18.65 0.77 0.44
N GLN A 23 18.16 1.98 0.13
CA GLN A 23 18.77 3.24 0.55
C GLN A 23 18.85 3.34 2.08
N TYR A 24 19.99 3.79 2.59
CA TYR A 24 20.19 4.00 4.02
C TYR A 24 19.53 5.28 4.52
N ILE A 25 18.94 5.19 5.71
CA ILE A 25 18.40 6.28 6.51
C ILE A 25 19.21 6.33 7.80
N GLU A 26 19.78 7.49 8.10
CA GLU A 26 20.47 7.72 9.36
C GLU A 26 19.46 7.86 10.50
N LEU A 27 19.74 7.18 11.60
CA LEU A 27 18.94 7.20 12.82
C LEU A 27 19.86 7.56 13.98
N THR A 28 19.36 8.40 14.88
CA THR A 28 20.02 8.66 16.16
C THR A 28 19.44 7.73 17.19
N ARG A 29 20.26 6.92 17.85
CA ARG A 29 19.87 6.06 18.97
C ARG A 29 19.74 6.88 20.26
N PRO A 30 19.11 6.32 21.31
CA PRO A 30 18.95 7.00 22.60
C PRO A 30 20.29 7.37 23.27
N ASP A 31 21.33 6.57 23.02
CA ASP A 31 22.70 6.79 23.50
C ASP A 31 23.46 7.88 22.72
N GLY A 32 22.81 8.55 21.76
CA GLY A 32 23.40 9.55 20.88
C GLY A 32 24.19 8.97 19.71
N GLN A 33 24.36 7.64 19.63
CA GLN A 33 25.07 7.02 18.51
C GLN A 33 24.23 7.08 17.22
N ARG A 34 24.92 7.21 16.09
CA ARG A 34 24.29 7.11 14.78
C ARG A 34 24.29 5.67 14.31
N THR A 35 23.16 5.22 13.81
CA THR A 35 23.04 3.93 13.12
C THR A 35 22.37 4.14 11.78
N GLN A 36 22.59 3.22 10.85
CA GLN A 36 22.00 3.27 9.53
C GLN A 36 21.18 2.02 9.32
N LEU A 37 19.94 2.21 8.87
CA LEU A 37 19.07 1.13 8.43
C LEU A 37 18.62 1.43 7.01
N THR A 38 18.42 0.41 6.20
CA THR A 38 17.76 0.61 4.91
C THR A 38 16.32 1.06 5.13
N ALA A 39 15.76 1.81 4.18
CA ALA A 39 14.35 2.21 4.22
C ALA A 39 13.43 0.99 4.41
N SER A 40 13.73 -0.10 3.71
CA SER A 40 13.00 -1.37 3.85
C SER A 40 13.13 -1.97 5.25
N ALA A 41 14.33 -1.99 5.83
CA ALA A 41 14.55 -2.55 7.17
C ALA A 41 13.84 -1.72 8.24
N LEU A 42 13.94 -0.40 8.15
CA LEU A 42 13.29 0.53 9.07
C LEU A 42 11.77 0.35 9.07
N GLU A 43 11.14 0.31 7.89
CA GLU A 43 9.70 0.07 7.78
C GLU A 43 9.29 -1.32 8.29
N THR A 44 10.12 -2.35 8.10
CA THR A 44 9.83 -3.68 8.66
C THR A 44 9.83 -3.65 10.18
N LEU A 45 10.79 -2.93 10.80
CA LEU A 45 10.86 -2.77 12.26
C LEU A 45 9.71 -1.92 12.82
N LEU A 46 9.24 -0.92 12.07
CA LEU A 46 8.15 -0.04 12.46
C LEU A 46 6.76 -0.55 12.02
N SER A 47 6.66 -1.78 11.50
CA SER A 47 5.43 -2.32 10.93
C SER A 47 4.24 -2.17 11.90
N PRO A 48 3.08 -1.64 11.46
CA PRO A 48 2.69 -1.44 10.06
C PRO A 48 3.07 -0.07 9.46
N ALA A 49 3.86 0.75 10.15
CA ALA A 49 4.16 2.10 9.68
C ALA A 49 4.87 2.11 8.32
N LEU A 50 4.50 3.11 7.51
CA LEU A 50 5.06 3.39 6.19
C LEU A 50 5.66 4.78 6.17
N ILE A 51 6.80 4.91 5.51
CA ILE A 51 7.53 6.18 5.41
C ILE A 51 7.33 6.78 4.02
N CYS A 52 6.50 7.81 3.91
CA CYS A 52 6.20 8.49 2.65
C CYS A 52 7.31 9.48 2.26
N MET A 53 8.48 8.96 1.86
CA MET A 53 9.61 9.78 1.42
C MET A 53 9.30 10.56 0.12
N PRO A 54 9.84 11.77 -0.05
CA PRO A 54 9.67 12.54 -1.28
C PRO A 54 10.13 11.75 -2.52
N GLY A 55 9.36 11.80 -3.60
CA GLY A 55 9.68 11.12 -4.86
C GLY A 55 9.47 9.60 -4.85
N ARG A 56 8.97 9.02 -3.76
CA ARG A 56 8.74 7.58 -3.68
C ARG A 56 7.68 7.13 -4.70
N PRO A 57 8.01 6.20 -5.63
CA PRO A 57 7.06 5.69 -6.60
C PRO A 57 5.83 5.12 -5.89
N SER A 58 4.65 5.41 -6.43
CA SER A 58 3.38 4.95 -5.85
C SER A 58 2.41 4.54 -6.94
N VAL A 59 1.61 3.52 -6.66
CA VAL A 59 0.68 2.92 -7.61
C VAL A 59 -0.71 2.91 -7.03
N LEU A 60 -1.70 3.38 -7.79
CA LEU A 60 -3.11 3.13 -7.50
C LEU A 60 -3.47 1.76 -8.08
N VAL A 61 -4.01 0.85 -7.25
CA VAL A 61 -4.40 -0.49 -7.67
C VAL A 61 -5.90 -0.70 -7.49
N PRO A 62 -6.65 -1.09 -8.53
CA PRO A 62 -8.06 -1.37 -8.40
C PRO A 62 -8.28 -2.76 -7.80
N ILE A 63 -9.26 -2.89 -6.91
CA ILE A 63 -9.68 -4.16 -6.33
C ILE A 63 -11.21 -4.21 -6.21
N GLN A 64 -11.80 -5.40 -6.34
CA GLN A 64 -13.23 -5.60 -6.11
C GLN A 64 -13.47 -5.87 -4.62
N ARG A 65 -14.64 -5.47 -4.12
CA ARG A 65 -14.99 -5.60 -2.70
C ARG A 65 -14.74 -7.00 -2.15
N ASP A 66 -15.23 -8.02 -2.86
CA ASP A 66 -15.13 -9.43 -2.43
C ASP A 66 -13.69 -9.86 -2.19
N TYR A 67 -12.73 -9.37 -2.98
CA TYR A 67 -11.30 -9.65 -2.78
C TYR A 67 -10.66 -8.70 -1.76
N ALA A 68 -11.08 -7.43 -1.72
CA ALA A 68 -10.55 -6.42 -0.82
C ALA A 68 -10.82 -6.77 0.65
N GLU A 69 -12.00 -7.32 0.93
CA GLU A 69 -12.38 -7.79 2.27
C GLU A 69 -11.39 -8.85 2.79
N HIS A 70 -11.09 -9.86 1.97
CA HIS A 70 -10.21 -10.98 2.34
C HIS A 70 -8.71 -10.66 2.24
N LEU A 71 -8.33 -9.68 1.40
CA LEU A 71 -6.94 -9.29 1.23
C LEU A 71 -6.50 -8.22 2.23
N LEU A 72 -7.40 -7.30 2.59
CA LEU A 72 -7.05 -6.09 3.34
C LEU A 72 -7.58 -6.13 4.77
N GLY A 73 -8.74 -6.77 5.02
CA GLY A 73 -9.37 -6.76 6.35
C GLY A 73 -9.73 -5.34 6.79
N HIS A 74 -10.22 -4.53 5.85
CA HIS A 74 -10.48 -3.09 6.06
C HIS A 74 -11.93 -2.78 6.46
N LEU A 75 -12.81 -3.78 6.48
CA LEU A 75 -14.21 -3.65 6.90
C LEU A 75 -14.35 -4.07 8.36
N GLU A 76 -15.19 -3.38 9.12
CA GLU A 76 -15.46 -3.70 10.54
C GLU A 76 -16.24 -5.01 10.72
N GLN A 77 -17.09 -5.35 9.76
CA GLN A 77 -17.88 -6.58 9.76
C GLN A 77 -17.45 -7.46 8.57
N MET A 78 -16.71 -8.52 8.88
CA MET A 78 -16.36 -9.56 7.92
C MET A 78 -17.57 -10.45 7.63
N GLN A 79 -17.70 -10.92 6.40
CA GLN A 79 -18.62 -11.98 6.03
C GLN A 79 -18.32 -13.23 6.85
N LEU A 80 -19.37 -13.93 7.26
CA LEU A 80 -19.35 -15.11 8.15
C LEU A 80 -18.54 -16.32 7.63
N LEU A 81 -17.92 -16.23 6.44
CA LEU A 81 -17.27 -17.36 5.77
C LEU A 81 -15.72 -17.26 5.75
N PRO A 82 -15.00 -18.40 5.86
CA PRO A 82 -13.56 -18.46 6.13
C PRO A 82 -12.69 -18.29 4.87
N ARG A 83 -12.87 -17.20 4.12
CA ARG A 83 -12.05 -16.90 2.92
C ARG A 83 -10.84 -15.99 3.17
N ALA A 84 -10.58 -15.64 4.43
CA ALA A 84 -9.58 -14.66 4.82
C ALA A 84 -8.16 -15.24 5.07
N LYS A 85 -7.72 -16.26 4.32
CA LYS A 85 -6.40 -16.90 4.53
C LYS A 85 -5.25 -15.90 4.46
N ALA A 86 -5.29 -14.98 3.50
CA ALA A 86 -4.28 -13.93 3.33
C ALA A 86 -4.10 -13.04 4.57
N LEU A 87 -5.14 -12.87 5.40
CA LEU A 87 -5.04 -12.04 6.61
C LEU A 87 -4.07 -12.62 7.64
N LEU A 88 -3.83 -13.94 7.60
CA LEU A 88 -2.86 -14.63 8.46
C LEU A 88 -1.40 -14.34 8.09
N TYR A 89 -1.16 -13.76 6.91
CA TYR A 89 0.18 -13.47 6.42
C TYR A 89 0.52 -11.98 6.56
N GLN A 90 1.72 -11.70 7.08
CA GLN A 90 2.29 -10.34 7.09
C GLN A 90 2.62 -9.83 5.68
N ARG A 91 2.98 -10.76 4.79
CA ARG A 91 3.23 -10.49 3.37
C ARG A 91 2.14 -11.15 2.54
N ARG A 92 1.38 -10.34 1.81
CA ARG A 92 0.22 -10.76 1.03
C ARG A 92 0.45 -10.51 -0.45
N HIS A 93 -0.28 -11.22 -1.29
CA HIS A 93 -0.09 -11.19 -2.74
C HIS A 93 -1.33 -10.57 -3.41
N TYR A 94 -1.10 -9.55 -4.23
CA TYR A 94 -2.08 -8.99 -5.16
C TYR A 94 -1.77 -9.49 -6.56
N LEU A 95 -2.79 -9.98 -7.28
CA LEU A 95 -2.63 -10.49 -8.63
C LEU A 95 -3.36 -9.61 -9.65
N SER A 96 -2.73 -9.40 -10.80
CA SER A 96 -3.28 -8.59 -11.87
C SER A 96 -2.80 -9.04 -13.25
N SER A 97 -3.29 -8.37 -14.30
CA SER A 97 -2.87 -8.63 -15.69
C SER A 97 -1.36 -8.41 -15.87
N PRO A 98 -0.69 -9.20 -16.73
CA PRO A 98 0.77 -9.18 -16.89
C PRO A 98 1.31 -7.80 -17.32
N ARG A 99 0.48 -7.01 -18.01
CA ARG A 99 0.82 -5.65 -18.48
C ARG A 99 1.06 -4.66 -17.34
N THR A 100 0.61 -4.96 -16.11
CA THR A 100 0.75 -4.06 -14.96
C THR A 100 2.10 -4.19 -14.26
N LEU A 101 2.91 -5.22 -14.57
CA LEU A 101 4.20 -5.45 -13.90
C LEU A 101 5.08 -4.18 -13.88
N LYS A 102 5.13 -3.46 -15.00
CA LYS A 102 5.92 -2.21 -15.15
C LYS A 102 5.54 -1.08 -14.18
N SER A 103 4.35 -1.14 -13.58
CA SER A 103 3.91 -0.14 -12.62
C SER A 103 4.47 -0.40 -11.23
N PHE A 104 4.91 -1.63 -10.94
CA PHE A 104 5.36 -2.03 -9.61
C PHE A 104 6.88 -2.06 -9.54
N GLN A 105 7.42 -1.44 -8.49
CA GLN A 105 8.84 -1.45 -8.19
C GLN A 105 9.02 -1.83 -6.72
N ARG A 106 10.09 -2.56 -6.39
CA ARG A 106 10.41 -2.86 -4.99
C ARG A 106 10.55 -1.57 -4.20
N GLY A 107 9.87 -1.51 -3.06
CA GLY A 107 9.81 -0.33 -2.20
C GLY A 107 8.79 0.71 -2.61
N SER A 108 8.10 0.60 -3.75
CA SER A 108 7.02 1.53 -4.10
C SER A 108 5.85 1.38 -3.13
N LEU A 109 5.06 2.44 -2.97
CA LEU A 109 3.78 2.35 -2.27
C LEU A 109 2.70 1.85 -3.22
N MET A 110 1.70 1.16 -2.68
CA MET A 110 0.50 0.80 -3.41
C MET A 110 -0.73 1.26 -2.62
N PHE A 111 -1.68 1.90 -3.30
CA PHE A 111 -2.92 2.43 -2.76
C PHE A 111 -4.08 1.62 -3.34
N PHE A 112 -4.84 0.94 -2.49
CA PHE A 112 -5.94 0.07 -2.91
C PHE A 112 -7.22 0.86 -3.10
N TYR A 113 -7.68 0.99 -4.35
CA TYR A 113 -8.98 1.53 -4.70
C TYR A 113 -10.02 0.41 -4.79
N GLU A 114 -10.97 0.39 -3.86
CA GLU A 114 -12.11 -0.51 -3.93
C GLU A 114 -13.16 0.00 -4.93
N SER A 115 -13.38 -0.78 -5.99
CA SER A 115 -14.35 -0.47 -7.05
C SER A 115 -15.80 -0.67 -6.60
N MET A 116 -16.76 -0.05 -7.30
CA MET A 116 -18.21 -0.20 -7.02
C MET A 116 -18.74 -1.63 -7.24
N ARG A 117 -18.01 -2.48 -7.97
CA ARG A 117 -18.48 -3.84 -8.26
C ARG A 117 -18.75 -4.57 -6.94
N HIS A 118 -19.85 -5.30 -6.89
CA HIS A 118 -20.31 -6.00 -5.68
C HIS A 118 -20.54 -5.06 -4.47
N LYS A 119 -21.09 -3.85 -4.72
CA LYS A 119 -21.39 -2.84 -3.68
C LYS A 119 -20.15 -2.34 -2.94
N GLY A 120 -19.00 -2.26 -3.62
CA GLY A 120 -17.79 -1.71 -3.01
C GLY A 120 -17.85 -0.20 -2.79
N LEU A 121 -16.93 0.31 -1.97
CA LEU A 121 -16.94 1.64 -1.37
C LEU A 121 -16.65 2.79 -2.35
N LYS A 122 -16.14 2.53 -3.55
CA LYS A 122 -15.63 3.56 -4.49
C LYS A 122 -14.62 4.48 -3.81
N ALA A 123 -13.64 3.91 -3.14
CA ALA A 123 -12.69 4.69 -2.35
C ALA A 123 -11.32 4.03 -2.34
N VAL A 124 -10.27 4.83 -2.13
CA VAL A 124 -9.01 4.27 -1.61
C VAL A 124 -9.24 3.90 -0.16
N VAL A 125 -9.01 2.64 0.19
CA VAL A 125 -9.34 2.08 1.52
C VAL A 125 -8.09 1.73 2.33
N ALA A 126 -6.97 1.47 1.67
CA ALA A 126 -5.73 1.08 2.33
C ALA A 126 -4.51 1.42 1.48
N MET A 127 -3.34 1.38 2.11
CA MET A 127 -2.05 1.48 1.45
C MET A 127 -1.07 0.43 1.98
N ALA A 128 -0.08 0.05 1.19
CA ALA A 128 0.94 -0.91 1.55
C ALA A 128 2.26 -0.63 0.83
N ARG A 129 3.31 -1.36 1.21
CA ARG A 129 4.60 -1.36 0.53
C ARG A 129 4.76 -2.58 -0.38
N VAL A 130 5.16 -2.35 -1.62
CA VAL A 130 5.58 -3.42 -2.54
C VAL A 130 6.93 -3.97 -2.11
N THR A 131 6.99 -5.28 -1.86
CA THR A 131 8.22 -5.99 -1.50
C THR A 131 8.87 -6.69 -2.69
N ASN A 132 8.05 -7.18 -3.62
CA ASN A 132 8.46 -7.79 -4.88
C ASN A 132 7.32 -7.79 -5.90
N ALA A 133 7.64 -7.86 -7.19
CA ALA A 133 6.67 -8.07 -8.25
C ALA A 133 7.28 -8.92 -9.38
N TYR A 134 6.54 -9.93 -9.86
CA TYR A 134 7.02 -10.87 -10.88
C TYR A 134 5.86 -11.39 -11.74
N LEU A 135 6.20 -12.03 -12.87
CA LEU A 135 5.23 -12.75 -13.69
C LEU A 135 5.19 -14.21 -13.27
N SER A 136 4.00 -14.79 -13.18
CA SER A 136 3.79 -16.21 -12.96
C SER A 136 2.75 -16.74 -13.95
N ALA A 137 2.99 -17.92 -14.52
CA ALA A 137 1.99 -18.60 -15.33
C ALA A 137 0.86 -19.11 -14.43
N GLN A 138 -0.38 -19.15 -14.91
CA GLN A 138 -1.57 -19.50 -14.14
C GLN A 138 -1.48 -20.92 -13.56
N GLY A 139 -0.89 -21.87 -14.29
CA GLY A 139 -0.61 -23.22 -13.78
C GLY A 139 0.62 -23.31 -12.87
N LEU A 140 1.40 -22.24 -12.73
CA LEU A 140 2.58 -22.11 -11.87
C LEU A 140 2.38 -21.15 -10.71
N VAL A 141 1.22 -20.48 -10.60
CA VAL A 141 0.84 -19.78 -9.37
C VAL A 141 0.66 -20.88 -8.34
N ASP A 142 1.66 -21.05 -7.50
CA ASP A 142 1.66 -22.13 -6.52
C ASP A 142 0.59 -21.88 -5.45
N LYS A 143 0.30 -22.92 -4.68
CA LYS A 143 -0.67 -22.83 -3.59
C LYS A 143 -0.27 -21.77 -2.56
N GLY A 144 1.03 -21.54 -2.35
CA GLY A 144 1.54 -20.53 -1.41
C GLY A 144 1.27 -19.09 -1.87
N ASP A 145 1.31 -18.84 -3.18
CA ASP A 145 0.92 -17.56 -3.77
C ASP A 145 -0.58 -17.30 -3.61
N LEU A 146 -1.41 -18.33 -3.82
CA LEU A 146 -2.85 -18.25 -3.64
C LEU A 146 -3.25 -18.09 -2.17
N ASP A 147 -2.65 -18.86 -1.25
CA ASP A 147 -2.92 -18.78 0.20
C ASP A 147 -2.58 -17.39 0.78
N ARG A 148 -1.62 -16.68 0.17
CA ARG A 148 -1.26 -15.29 0.50
C ARG A 148 -2.11 -14.23 -0.21
N SER A 149 -3.00 -14.64 -1.11
CA SER A 149 -3.90 -13.77 -1.87
C SER A 149 -5.36 -13.93 -1.41
N ALA A 150 -6.26 -13.11 -1.96
CA ALA A 150 -7.70 -13.28 -1.78
C ALA A 150 -8.35 -14.20 -2.83
N LEU A 151 -7.54 -14.91 -3.63
CA LEU A 151 -8.00 -15.69 -4.78
C LEU A 151 -7.86 -17.18 -4.52
N GLU A 152 -8.81 -17.93 -5.05
CA GLU A 152 -8.70 -19.36 -5.26
C GLU A 152 -8.32 -19.63 -6.73
N ALA A 153 -7.93 -20.86 -7.06
CA ALA A 153 -7.45 -21.21 -8.40
C ALA A 153 -8.46 -20.87 -9.53
N ASN A 154 -9.76 -21.01 -9.24
CA ASN A 154 -10.84 -20.70 -10.19
C ASN A 154 -10.99 -19.20 -10.47
N ASP A 155 -10.53 -18.33 -9.56
CA ASP A 155 -10.65 -16.88 -9.72
C ASP A 155 -9.60 -16.33 -10.68
N LEU A 156 -8.52 -17.06 -10.95
CA LEU A 156 -7.43 -16.63 -11.86
C LEU A 156 -7.94 -16.36 -13.29
N ALA A 157 -8.96 -17.08 -13.73
CA ALA A 157 -9.59 -16.86 -15.04
C ALA A 157 -10.34 -15.52 -15.12
N ALA A 158 -10.77 -14.95 -13.98
CA ALA A 158 -11.40 -13.63 -13.94
C ALA A 158 -10.37 -12.49 -14.09
N ILE A 159 -9.08 -12.76 -13.88
CA ILE A 159 -7.99 -11.78 -13.95
C ILE A 159 -7.45 -11.71 -15.39
N GLY A 160 -8.29 -11.19 -16.29
CA GLY A 160 -7.96 -11.03 -17.70
C GLY A 160 -7.72 -12.37 -18.44
N LYS A 161 -7.54 -12.28 -19.75
CA LYS A 161 -7.49 -13.45 -20.65
C LYS A 161 -6.13 -14.17 -20.72
N SER A 162 -5.08 -13.60 -20.14
CA SER A 162 -3.72 -14.16 -20.28
C SER A 162 -3.47 -15.24 -19.26
N ASP A 163 -2.86 -16.35 -19.67
CA ASP A 163 -2.39 -17.40 -18.74
C ASP A 163 -1.17 -16.96 -17.93
N ILE A 164 -0.68 -15.73 -18.08
CA ILE A 164 0.39 -15.16 -17.25
C ILE A 164 -0.23 -14.05 -16.42
N LYS A 165 0.03 -14.06 -15.11
CA LYS A 165 -0.41 -13.03 -14.16
C LYS A 165 0.79 -12.31 -13.58
N THR A 166 0.62 -11.03 -13.26
CA THR A 166 1.55 -10.33 -12.36
C THR A 166 1.18 -10.68 -10.93
N VAL A 167 2.15 -11.17 -10.15
CA VAL A 167 2.04 -11.34 -8.70
C VAL A 167 2.83 -10.20 -8.04
N VAL A 168 2.17 -9.46 -7.16
CA VAL A 168 2.76 -8.36 -6.39
C VAL A 168 2.71 -8.73 -4.92
N ALA A 169 3.88 -9.01 -4.34
CA ALA A 169 4.00 -9.28 -2.92
C ALA A 169 4.15 -7.96 -2.17
N PHE A 170 3.30 -7.71 -1.17
CA PHE A 170 3.30 -6.49 -0.39
C PHE A 170 3.26 -6.77 1.12
N SER A 171 3.74 -5.81 1.91
CA SER A 171 3.75 -5.83 3.37
C SER A 171 3.33 -4.48 3.93
N ASN A 172 3.33 -4.33 5.26
CA ASN A 172 3.05 -3.06 5.95
C ASN A 172 1.71 -2.47 5.51
N LEU A 173 0.66 -3.31 5.48
CA LEU A 173 -0.67 -2.85 5.14
C LEU A 173 -1.16 -1.88 6.22
N GLN A 174 -1.59 -0.71 5.79
CA GLN A 174 -2.20 0.30 6.62
C GLN A 174 -3.56 0.67 6.03
N ASN A 175 -4.63 0.35 6.75
CA ASN A 175 -5.97 0.79 6.38
C ASN A 175 -6.08 2.31 6.59
N LEU A 176 -6.73 3.01 5.67
CA LEU A 176 -7.00 4.43 5.83
C LEU A 176 -8.13 4.59 6.86
N PRO A 177 -7.92 5.31 7.97
CA PRO A 177 -8.97 5.58 8.96
C PRO A 177 -10.20 6.24 8.32
N LYS A 178 -9.98 7.05 7.28
CA LYS A 178 -11.03 7.61 6.45
C LYS A 178 -10.79 7.19 4.99
N PRO A 179 -11.57 6.26 4.42
CA PRO A 179 -11.47 5.94 3.01
C PRO A 179 -11.64 7.21 2.14
N VAL A 180 -10.81 7.34 1.10
CA VAL A 180 -10.80 8.52 0.22
C VAL A 180 -11.72 8.26 -0.98
N PRO A 181 -12.90 8.90 -1.07
CA PRO A 181 -13.92 8.56 -2.05
C PRO A 181 -13.53 8.98 -3.47
N LEU A 182 -14.17 8.34 -4.45
CA LEU A 182 -14.00 8.59 -5.88
C LEU A 182 -14.10 10.07 -6.26
N GLU A 183 -15.03 10.81 -5.66
CA GLU A 183 -15.18 12.25 -5.93
C GLU A 183 -13.94 13.05 -5.51
N SER A 184 -13.27 12.66 -4.42
CA SER A 184 -11.97 13.25 -4.06
C SER A 184 -10.88 12.85 -5.04
N LEU A 185 -10.83 11.58 -5.46
CA LEU A 185 -9.85 11.11 -6.45
C LEU A 185 -9.99 11.84 -7.80
N LYS A 186 -11.22 12.14 -8.23
CA LYS A 186 -11.48 12.95 -9.43
C LYS A 186 -10.91 14.36 -9.27
N ARG A 187 -11.15 15.01 -8.12
CA ARG A 187 -10.56 16.32 -7.81
C ARG A 187 -9.03 16.30 -7.80
N PHE A 188 -8.41 15.18 -7.44
CA PHE A 188 -6.95 15.00 -7.47
C PHE A 188 -6.42 14.60 -8.86
N GLY A 189 -7.27 14.40 -9.86
CA GLY A 189 -6.89 14.00 -11.22
C GLY A 189 -6.51 12.51 -11.36
N CYS A 190 -6.94 11.65 -10.42
CA CYS A 190 -6.69 10.21 -10.45
C CYS A 190 -7.95 9.33 -10.36
N GLY A 191 -9.14 9.91 -10.46
CA GLY A 191 -10.43 9.22 -10.32
C GLY A 191 -11.23 8.98 -11.60
N GLU A 192 -10.66 9.23 -12.79
CA GLU A 192 -11.41 9.00 -14.04
C GLU A 192 -11.67 7.50 -14.25
N PRO A 193 -12.83 7.10 -14.84
CA PRO A 193 -13.18 5.69 -15.00
C PRO A 193 -12.08 4.86 -15.68
N THR A 194 -11.43 5.39 -16.71
CA THR A 194 -10.34 4.72 -17.45
C THR A 194 -9.09 4.54 -16.60
N GLN A 195 -8.85 5.44 -15.64
CA GLN A 195 -7.69 5.42 -14.74
C GLN A 195 -7.84 4.36 -13.64
N LEU A 196 -9.05 3.88 -13.39
CA LEU A 196 -9.39 2.92 -12.33
C LEU A 196 -9.59 1.49 -12.86
N LEU A 197 -9.34 1.26 -14.15
CA LEU A 197 -9.45 -0.08 -14.77
C LEU A 197 -8.24 -0.97 -14.51
N ALA A 198 -7.06 -0.37 -14.33
CA ALA A 198 -5.80 -1.08 -14.16
C ALA A 198 -4.87 -0.32 -13.22
N SER A 199 -3.88 -1.02 -12.68
CA SER A 199 -2.84 -0.41 -11.84
C SER A 199 -2.09 0.69 -12.60
N ARG A 200 -1.89 1.84 -11.96
CA ARG A 200 -1.24 3.00 -12.56
C ARG A 200 -0.41 3.80 -11.57
N SER A 201 0.60 4.52 -12.05
CA SER A 201 1.38 5.42 -11.21
C SER A 201 0.58 6.64 -10.75
N LEU A 202 0.87 7.09 -9.53
CA LEU A 202 0.39 8.33 -8.92
C LEU A 202 1.51 9.38 -8.90
N THR A 203 1.14 10.66 -9.00
CA THR A 203 2.06 11.78 -8.80
C THR A 203 2.27 12.07 -7.31
N SER A 204 3.34 12.78 -6.96
CA SER A 204 3.60 13.23 -5.57
C SER A 204 2.44 14.03 -4.98
N GLU A 205 1.83 14.90 -5.79
CA GLU A 205 0.67 15.69 -5.40
C GLU A 205 -0.56 14.82 -5.11
N GLN A 206 -0.83 13.83 -5.96
CA GLN A 206 -1.93 12.88 -5.76
C GLN A 206 -1.75 12.07 -4.48
N ILE A 207 -0.53 11.60 -4.22
CA ILE A 207 -0.18 10.87 -3.00
C ILE A 207 -0.44 11.75 -1.77
N ALA A 208 0.08 12.99 -1.77
CA ALA A 208 -0.10 13.92 -0.67
C ALA A 208 -1.58 14.19 -0.39
N ASN A 209 -2.37 14.44 -1.43
CA ASN A 209 -3.82 14.68 -1.31
C ASN A 209 -4.58 13.47 -0.76
N ILE A 210 -4.25 12.25 -1.21
CA ILE A 210 -4.85 11.01 -0.68
C ILE A 210 -4.50 10.84 0.80
N LEU A 211 -3.24 11.02 1.19
CA LEU A 211 -2.81 10.87 2.58
C LEU A 211 -3.44 11.93 3.50
N LEU A 212 -3.47 13.19 3.05
CA LEU A 212 -4.04 14.31 3.79
C LEU A 212 -5.55 14.18 4.03
N GLU A 213 -6.27 13.50 3.15
CA GLU A 213 -7.70 13.20 3.32
C GLU A 213 -7.92 11.89 4.09
N GLY A 214 -7.06 10.89 3.88
CA GLY A 214 -7.15 9.56 4.50
C GLY A 214 -6.75 9.51 5.98
N PHE A 215 -5.82 10.38 6.40
CA PHE A 215 -5.30 10.50 7.77
C PHE A 215 -5.59 11.90 8.36
N PRO A 216 -6.85 12.25 8.65
CA PRO A 216 -7.21 13.61 9.08
C PRO A 216 -6.57 14.03 10.42
N ASN A 217 -6.28 13.07 11.30
CA ASN A 217 -5.72 13.32 12.64
C ASN A 217 -4.19 13.47 12.67
N GLU A 218 -3.51 13.37 11.52
CA GLU A 218 -2.06 13.67 11.41
C GLU A 218 -1.79 15.16 11.14
N ARG A 219 -2.84 15.98 10.95
CA ARG A 219 -2.72 17.44 10.87
C ARG A 219 -2.62 18.08 12.27
N ARG A 220 -1.38 18.26 12.75
CA ARG A 220 -0.86 19.41 13.54
C ARG A 220 0.47 19.03 14.22
N PRO A 221 1.61 19.63 13.87
CA PRO A 221 2.28 20.48 14.83
C PRO A 221 1.42 21.75 14.95
N GLN A 222 0.92 22.05 16.15
CA GLN A 222 0.66 23.44 16.47
C GLN A 222 2.01 24.14 16.25
N LEU A 223 2.06 25.11 15.33
CA LEU A 223 3.03 26.18 15.48
C LEU A 223 2.78 26.71 16.89
N LEU A 224 3.65 26.37 17.83
CA LEU A 224 3.82 27.17 19.02
C LEU A 224 4.39 28.47 18.50
N ASP A 225 3.50 29.44 18.32
CA ASP A 225 3.87 30.85 18.33
C ASP A 225 4.64 31.09 19.63
N LEU A 226 5.97 31.16 19.52
CA LEU A 226 6.80 31.81 20.52
C LEU A 226 6.99 33.24 20.02
N SER A 227 6.07 34.09 20.46
CA SER A 227 6.36 35.50 20.72
C SER A 227 7.13 35.62 22.03
#